data_AF-A0A3B9UYE3-F1
#
_entry.id   AF-A0A3B9UYE3-F1
#
_cell.length_a   1.000
_cell.length_b   1.000
_cell.length_c   1.000
_cell.angle_alpha   90.00
_cell.angle_beta   90.00
_cell.angle_gamma   90.00
#
_symmetry.space_group_name_H-M   'P 1'
#
loop_
_entity.id
_entity.type
_entity.pdbx_description
1 polymer ?
#
loop_
_entity_poly.entity_id
_entity_poly.type
_entity_poly.pdbx_seq_one_letter_code
_entity_poly.pdbx_strand_id
1 'polypeptide(L)'
;MRYGKRIIYDKNTGKILNYCLEEMVGDLQEGLRPKEIDFIDLPYDYNDNNFKEAINYYIDTTKDKNTAELKDLIVITEYIKREETEEERLRREKEELENQLLLKENETVGGIL
;
A
#
# COMPACT_ATOMS: atom_id res chain seq x y z
N MET A 1 -20.41 2.55 20.22
CA MET A 1 -19.66 1.38 19.73
C MET A 1 -18.95 1.78 18.46
N ARG A 2 -17.65 1.48 18.31
CA ARG A 2 -16.87 1.82 17.11
C ARG A 2 -16.53 0.53 16.39
N TYR A 3 -16.85 0.45 15.11
CA TYR A 3 -16.55 -0.69 14.25
C TYR A 3 -15.51 -0.26 13.22
N GLY A 4 -14.57 -1.15 12.89
CA GLY A 4 -13.65 -0.92 11.79
C GLY A 4 -14.27 -1.31 10.45
N LYS A 5 -13.41 -1.61 9.48
CA LYS A 5 -13.81 -1.95 8.11
C LYS A 5 -13.99 -3.47 7.97
N ARG A 6 -15.08 -3.91 7.32
CA ARG A 6 -15.23 -5.29 6.87
C ARG A 6 -14.63 -5.46 5.49
N ILE A 7 -13.70 -6.39 5.34
CA ILE A 7 -13.18 -6.83 4.05
C ILE A 7 -13.96 -8.08 3.63
N ILE A 8 -14.53 -8.06 2.43
CA ILE A 8 -15.25 -9.18 1.81
C ILE A 8 -14.42 -9.65 0.64
N TYR A 9 -14.17 -10.95 0.53
CA TYR A 9 -13.28 -11.50 -0.48
C TYR A 9 -13.74 -12.88 -0.97
N ASP A 10 -13.26 -13.28 -2.15
CA ASP A 10 -13.44 -14.63 -2.66
C ASP A 10 -12.55 -15.58 -1.86
N LYS A 11 -13.17 -16.56 -1.19
CA LYS A 11 -12.47 -17.49 -0.30
C LYS A 11 -11.43 -18.36 -1.02
N ASN A 12 -11.58 -18.58 -2.33
CA ASN A 12 -10.66 -19.42 -3.09
C ASN A 12 -9.46 -18.63 -3.61
N THR A 13 -9.67 -17.38 -4.02
CA THR A 13 -8.65 -16.58 -4.70
C THR A 13 -8.06 -15.46 -3.84
N GLY A 14 -8.70 -15.11 -2.73
CA GLY A 14 -8.29 -13.98 -1.89
C GLY A 14 -8.67 -12.61 -2.46
N LYS A 15 -9.31 -12.58 -3.64
CA LYS A 15 -9.65 -11.34 -4.35
C LYS A 15 -10.69 -10.54 -3.56
N ILE A 16 -10.43 -9.25 -3.36
CA ILE A 16 -11.34 -8.35 -2.65
C ILE A 16 -12.57 -8.05 -3.50
N LEU A 17 -13.74 -8.11 -2.88
CA LEU A 17 -15.05 -7.95 -3.51
C LEU A 17 -15.81 -6.71 -3.03
N ASN A 18 -15.31 -5.98 -2.03
CA ASN A 18 -15.99 -4.82 -1.43
C ASN A 18 -16.56 -3.81 -2.44
N TYR A 19 -15.93 -3.65 -3.60
CA TYR A 19 -16.31 -2.69 -4.65
C TYR A 19 -16.95 -3.36 -5.88
N CYS A 20 -17.31 -4.64 -5.77
CA CYS A 20 -17.75 -5.49 -6.88
C CYS A 20 -19.12 -6.13 -6.66
N LEU A 21 -19.83 -5.75 -5.59
CA LEU A 21 -21.10 -6.37 -5.17
C LEU A 21 -22.35 -5.60 -5.63
N GLU A 22 -22.18 -4.60 -6.50
CA GLU A 22 -23.29 -3.82 -7.06
C GLU A 22 -23.95 -4.50 -8.26
N GLU A 23 -25.06 -3.95 -8.74
CA GLU A 23 -25.75 -4.44 -9.92
C GLU A 23 -24.87 -4.27 -11.18
N MET A 24 -24.77 -5.32 -12.00
CA MET A 24 -24.05 -5.27 -13.27
C MET A 24 -24.94 -5.70 -14.42
N VAL A 25 -24.77 -5.01 -15.55
CA VAL A 25 -25.45 -5.29 -16.82
C VAL A 25 -24.38 -5.61 -17.87
N GLY A 26 -24.55 -6.70 -18.61
CA GLY A 26 -23.62 -7.15 -19.65
C GLY A 26 -23.00 -8.52 -19.33
N ASP A 27 -21.91 -8.84 -20.02
CA ASP A 27 -21.21 -10.11 -19.83
C ASP A 27 -20.58 -10.19 -18.44
N LEU A 28 -20.72 -11.36 -17.82
CA LEU A 28 -20.17 -11.60 -16.49
C LEU A 28 -18.64 -11.57 -16.57
N GLN A 29 -18.02 -10.55 -15.96
CA GLN A 29 -16.57 -10.57 -15.79
C GLN A 29 -16.20 -11.71 -14.84
N GLU A 30 -15.24 -12.54 -15.27
CA GLU A 30 -14.80 -13.70 -14.52
C GLU A 30 -14.23 -13.29 -13.15
N GLY A 31 -14.62 -14.02 -12.10
CA GLY A 31 -14.22 -13.72 -10.72
C GLY A 31 -14.97 -12.57 -10.04
N LEU A 32 -16.14 -12.15 -10.56
CA LEU A 32 -17.08 -11.29 -9.82
C LEU A 32 -18.19 -12.06 -9.10
N ARG A 33 -18.45 -13.31 -9.50
CA ARG A 33 -19.32 -14.25 -8.78
C ARG A 33 -18.50 -15.44 -8.29
N PRO A 34 -17.83 -15.29 -7.15
CA PRO A 34 -17.10 -16.40 -6.54
C PRO A 34 -18.07 -17.50 -6.09
N LYS A 35 -17.57 -18.74 -6.05
CA LYS A 35 -18.33 -19.89 -5.52
C LYS A 35 -18.56 -19.78 -4.01
N GLU A 36 -17.57 -19.24 -3.31
CA GLU A 36 -17.60 -19.04 -1.86
C GLU A 36 -17.05 -17.65 -1.52
N ILE A 37 -17.77 -16.95 -0.64
CA ILE A 37 -17.39 -15.63 -0.13
C ILE A 37 -17.04 -15.78 1.34
N ASP A 38 -16.02 -15.07 1.77
CA ASP A 38 -15.69 -14.93 3.18
C ASP A 38 -15.40 -13.46 3.54
N PHE A 39 -15.29 -13.17 4.83
CA PHE A 39 -15.04 -11.83 5.32
C PHE A 39 -14.08 -11.79 6.52
N ILE A 40 -13.46 -10.64 6.70
CA ILE A 40 -12.61 -10.28 7.84
C ILE A 40 -13.09 -8.94 8.38
N ASP A 41 -13.32 -8.87 9.68
CA ASP A 41 -13.63 -7.61 10.37
C ASP A 41 -12.36 -7.01 10.95
N LEU A 42 -11.98 -5.84 10.45
CA LEU A 42 -10.85 -5.09 10.99
C LEU A 42 -11.28 -4.36 12.27
N PRO A 43 -10.38 -4.27 13.27
CA PRO A 43 -10.54 -3.36 14.40
C PRO A 43 -10.75 -1.91 13.95
N TYR A 44 -11.40 -1.12 14.80
CA TYR A 44 -11.47 0.33 14.59
C TYR A 44 -10.05 0.91 14.53
N ASP A 45 -9.80 1.77 13.55
CA ASP A 45 -8.51 2.42 13.32
C ASP A 45 -7.34 1.49 12.94
N TYR A 46 -7.62 0.27 12.48
CA TYR A 46 -6.59 -0.67 12.00
C TYR A 46 -5.65 -0.03 10.96
N ASN A 47 -4.35 -0.11 11.22
CA ASN A 47 -3.31 0.43 10.35
C ASN A 47 -2.02 -0.41 10.34
N ASP A 48 -2.09 -1.68 10.71
CA ASP A 48 -0.93 -2.56 10.60
C ASP A 48 -0.53 -2.68 9.12
N ASN A 49 0.77 -2.82 8.86
CA ASN A 49 1.37 -2.75 7.52
C ASN A 49 1.00 -1.48 6.74
N ASN A 50 0.71 -0.36 7.41
CA ASN A 50 0.25 0.88 6.77
C ASN A 50 -1.01 0.67 5.92
N PHE A 51 -1.94 -0.19 6.36
CA PHE A 51 -3.15 -0.54 5.61
C PHE A 51 -3.98 0.68 5.17
N LYS A 52 -3.95 1.80 5.89
CA LYS A 52 -4.64 3.03 5.48
C LYS A 52 -4.09 3.64 4.19
N GLU A 53 -2.82 3.37 3.88
CA GLU A 53 -2.16 3.80 2.65
C GLU A 53 -2.23 2.74 1.54
N ALA A 54 -2.94 1.61 1.73
CA ALA A 54 -3.02 0.55 0.72
C ALA A 54 -4.01 0.92 -0.41
N ILE A 55 -3.53 0.85 -1.66
CA ILE A 55 -4.38 0.95 -2.86
C ILE A 55 -4.91 -0.44 -3.23
N ASN A 56 -3.98 -1.39 -3.42
CA ASN A 56 -4.29 -2.74 -3.86
C ASN A 56 -3.79 -3.74 -2.82
N TYR A 57 -4.64 -4.71 -2.51
CA TYR A 57 -4.36 -5.79 -1.56
C TYR A 57 -5.26 -6.99 -1.85
N TYR A 58 -4.87 -8.16 -1.35
CA TYR A 58 -5.65 -9.39 -1.38
C TYR A 58 -5.51 -10.13 -0.05
N ILE A 59 -6.35 -11.14 0.17
CA ILE A 59 -6.29 -12.00 1.35
C ILE A 59 -5.53 -13.28 1.01
N ASP A 60 -4.50 -13.61 1.79
CA ASP A 60 -3.79 -14.87 1.65
C ASP A 60 -4.66 -16.04 2.13
N THR A 61 -5.25 -16.76 1.19
CA THR A 61 -6.15 -17.89 1.47
C THR A 61 -5.41 -19.15 1.91
N THR A 62 -4.08 -19.17 1.87
CA THR A 62 -3.28 -20.31 2.38
C THR A 62 -3.21 -20.33 3.91
N LYS A 63 -3.50 -19.19 4.55
CA LYS A 63 -3.47 -19.02 6.01
C LYS A 63 -4.87 -19.12 6.58
N ASP A 64 -4.98 -19.76 7.75
CA ASP A 64 -6.26 -19.83 8.46
C ASP A 64 -6.55 -18.47 9.12
N LYS A 65 -7.65 -17.83 8.70
CA LYS A 65 -8.11 -16.52 9.18
C LYS A 65 -8.39 -16.46 10.69
N ASN A 66 -8.62 -17.60 11.35
CA ASN A 66 -8.94 -17.66 12.78
C ASN A 66 -7.68 -17.78 13.65
N THR A 67 -6.55 -18.16 13.06
CA THR A 67 -5.28 -18.33 13.79
C THR A 67 -4.21 -17.34 13.38
N ALA A 68 -4.21 -16.88 12.13
CA ALA A 68 -3.22 -15.95 11.61
C ALA A 68 -3.49 -14.52 12.09
N GLU A 69 -2.42 -13.74 12.27
CA GLU A 69 -2.55 -12.31 12.53
C GLU A 69 -3.03 -11.58 11.27
N LEU A 70 -3.84 -10.53 11.44
CA LEU A 70 -4.42 -9.77 10.32
C LEU A 70 -3.36 -9.20 9.36
N LYS A 71 -2.20 -8.79 9.90
CA LYS A 71 -1.08 -8.28 9.12
C LYS A 71 -0.46 -9.35 8.20
N ASP A 72 -0.53 -10.61 8.58
CA ASP A 72 0.02 -11.71 7.79
C ASP A 72 -1.00 -12.23 6.76
N LEU A 73 -2.28 -12.03 7.06
CA LEU A 73 -3.41 -12.43 6.23
C LEU A 73 -3.67 -11.44 5.09
N ILE A 74 -3.47 -10.14 5.33
CA ILE A 74 -3.71 -9.08 4.36
C ILE A 74 -2.39 -8.75 3.64
N VAL A 75 -2.30 -9.13 2.37
CA VAL A 75 -1.11 -8.88 1.55
C VAL A 75 -1.34 -7.65 0.69
N ILE A 76 -0.61 -6.58 0.99
CA ILE A 76 -0.67 -5.31 0.26
C ILE A 76 0.29 -5.39 -0.92
N THR A 77 -0.23 -5.15 -2.12
CA THR A 77 0.54 -5.17 -3.37
C THR A 77 0.94 -3.77 -3.83
N GLU A 78 0.16 -2.76 -3.46
CA GLU A 78 0.42 -1.37 -3.84
C GLU A 78 -0.01 -0.41 -2.73
N TYR A 79 0.86 0.54 -2.43
CA TYR A 79 0.58 1.67 -1.54
C TYR A 79 0.38 2.94 -2.33
N ILE A 80 -0.32 3.91 -1.73
CA ILE A 80 -0.39 5.28 -2.22
C ILE A 80 1.05 5.78 -2.37
N LYS A 81 1.44 6.07 -3.62
CA LYS A 81 2.73 6.71 -3.89
C LYS A 81 2.74 8.04 -3.16
N ARG A 82 3.67 8.20 -2.22
CA ARG A 82 3.99 9.51 -1.69
C ARG A 82 4.61 10.31 -2.83
N GLU A 83 3.88 11.31 -3.33
CA GLU A 83 4.50 12.34 -4.15
C GLU A 83 5.45 13.11 -3.22
N GLU A 84 6.73 13.16 -3.60
CA GLU A 84 7.73 13.98 -2.89
C GLU A 84 7.19 15.40 -2.84
N THR A 85 7.12 15.97 -1.64
CA THR A 85 6.67 17.36 -1.52
C THR A 85 7.68 18.29 -2.20
N GLU A 86 7.22 19.43 -2.73
CA GLU A 86 8.12 20.45 -3.31
C GLU A 86 9.26 20.82 -2.33
N GLU A 87 8.98 20.82 -1.03
CA GLU A 87 9.96 21.13 0.01
C GLU A 87 11.04 20.06 0.18
N GLU A 88 10.68 18.78 0.09
CA GLU A 88 11.65 17.66 0.12
C GLU A 88 12.51 17.65 -1.14
N ARG A 89 11.92 17.92 -2.31
CA ARG A 89 12.64 18.06 -3.58
C ARG A 89 13.66 19.22 -3.50
N LEU A 90 13.21 20.39 -3.02
CA LEU A 90 14.06 21.57 -2.83
C LEU A 90 15.20 21.31 -1.84
N ARG A 91 14.95 20.56 -0.76
CA ARG A 91 15.98 20.22 0.23
C ARG A 91 17.07 19.34 -0.39
N ARG A 92 16.68 18.33 -1.16
CA ARG A 92 17.63 17.45 -1.86
C ARG A 92 18.46 18.23 -2.88
N GLU A 93 17.81 19.09 -3.66
CA GLU A 93 18.49 19.91 -4.66
C GLU A 93 19.51 20.86 -4.01
N LYS A 94 19.17 21.43 -2.85
CA LYS A 94 20.09 22.25 -2.05
C LYS A 94 21.29 21.45 -1.53
N GLU A 95 21.08 20.25 -1.00
CA GLU A 95 22.17 19.37 -0.54
C GLU A 95 23.10 18.95 -1.70
N GLU A 96 22.55 18.65 -2.87
CA GLU A 96 23.34 18.34 -4.08
C GLU A 96 24.16 19.56 -4.54
N LEU A 97 23.57 20.76 -4.52
CA LEU A 97 24.27 22.01 -4.82
C LEU A 97 25.39 22.31 -3.81
N GLU A 98 25.13 22.14 -2.51
CA GLU A 98 26.14 22.32 -1.45
C GLU A 98 27.30 21.33 -1.62
N ASN A 99 27.02 20.05 -1.92
CA ASN A 99 28.05 19.05 -2.19
C ASN A 99 28.88 19.37 -3.44
N GLN A 100 28.26 19.89 -4.51
CA GLN A 100 28.99 20.32 -5.70
C GLN A 100 29.89 21.54 -5.43
N LEU A 101 29.44 22.48 -4.60
CA LEU A 101 30.24 23.64 -4.19
C LEU A 101 31.45 23.22 -3.35
N LEU A 102 31.25 22.30 -2.38
CA LEU A 102 32.32 21.74 -1.56
C LEU A 102 33.39 21.02 -2.40
N LEU A 103 32.98 20.27 -3.44
CA LEU A 103 33.92 19.63 -4.36
C LEU A 103 34.75 20.66 -5.15
N LYS A 104 34.12 21.72 -5.65
CA LYS A 104 34.83 22.80 -6.37
C LYS A 104 35.76 23.61 -5.47
N GLU A 105 35.38 23.88 -4.23
CA GLU A 105 36.25 24.52 -3.26
C GLU A 105 37.46 23.63 -2.94
N ASN A 106 37.26 22.32 -2.77
CA ASN A 106 38.38 21.40 -2.57
C ASN A 106 39.32 21.31 -3.78
N GLU A 107 38.79 21.35 -5.02
CA GLU A 107 39.61 21.40 -6.24
C GLU A 107 40.39 22.71 -6.37
N THR A 108 39.81 23.84 -5.96
CA THR A 108 40.46 25.16 -6.03
C THR A 108 41.47 25.40 -4.90
N VAL A 109 41.26 24.82 -3.72
CA VAL A 109 42.17 24.93 -2.56
C VAL A 109 43.27 23.86 -2.60
N GLY A 110 43.01 22.67 -3.12
CA GLY A 110 44.00 21.59 -3.26
C GLY A 110 44.98 21.74 -4.45
N GLY A 111 44.73 22.70 -5.35
CA GLY A 111 45.56 22.97 -6.53
C GLY A 111 46.61 24.07 -6.37
N ILE A 112 46.74 24.68 -5.18
CA ILE A 112 47.80 25.67 -4.91
C ILE A 112 48.93 24.97 -4.15
N LEU A 113 49.79 24.27 -4.89
CA LEU A 113 51.15 23.90 -4.48
C LEU A 113 52.02 23.73 -5.72
#